data_AF-A0A7J8MG71-F1
#
_entry.id   AF-A0A7J8MG71-F1
#
_cell.length_a   1.000
_cell.length_b   1.000
_cell.length_c   1.000
_cell.angle_alpha   90.00
_cell.angle_beta   90.00
_cell.angle_gamma   90.00
#
_symmetry.space_group_name_H-M   'P 1'
#
loop_
_entity.id
_entity.type
_entity.pdbx_description
1 polymer ?
#
loop_
_entity_poly.entity_id
_entity_poly.type
_entity_poly.pdbx_seq_one_letter_code
_entity_poly.pdbx_strand_id
1 'polypeptide(L)'
;MAQRDPAAAAAQKYKPIQSAVPGTTLGPIQIDAFLGGGKLYDTPGVHLHHRQAAVVHSEDLPILAPQSRLRGQSFPVSSKNGMAGKFNSNGLNGFSIFWGGLVRIDVLKVLPETCLTFYGPKKLPIHAVPTHEADEFYKKELGVLLTPPTGKDRAGEWRGLETVQQLQINFEDAERPASDVAISGLGWITIEPRRESLGISESNFAERTKELHIAVHVPKPVEIFVRPSIPVGKAGAEWYQYRELTEKEEEIRPKWYF
;
A
#
# COMPACT_ATOMS: atom_id res chain seq x y z
N MET A 1 -35.15 1.72 12.85
CA MET A 1 -33.95 2.28 12.17
C MET A 1 -34.13 2.50 10.66
N ALA A 2 -35.03 1.80 9.96
CA ALA A 2 -35.23 1.96 8.51
C ALA A 2 -35.99 3.22 8.02
N GLN A 3 -36.54 4.03 8.93
CA GLN A 3 -37.36 5.21 8.56
C GLN A 3 -36.55 6.50 8.32
N ARG A 4 -35.25 6.52 8.61
CA ARG A 4 -34.45 7.77 8.59
C ARG A 4 -33.36 7.80 7.52
N ASP A 5 -33.19 6.73 6.76
CA ASP A 5 -32.15 6.63 5.74
C ASP A 5 -32.75 6.14 4.40
N PRO A 6 -32.87 7.02 3.39
CA PRO A 6 -33.35 6.66 2.06
C PRO A 6 -32.50 5.57 1.39
N ALA A 7 -31.21 5.47 1.69
CA ALA A 7 -30.33 4.42 1.18
C ALA A 7 -30.63 3.07 1.86
N ALA A 8 -30.91 3.07 3.17
CA ALA A 8 -31.35 1.87 3.89
C ALA A 8 -32.76 1.42 3.46
N ALA A 9 -33.64 2.35 3.09
CA ALA A 9 -34.96 2.05 2.53
C ALA A 9 -34.86 1.47 1.10
N ALA A 10 -33.94 1.98 0.27
CA ALA A 10 -33.66 1.43 -1.06
C ALA A 10 -33.07 0.01 -1.00
N ALA A 11 -32.29 -0.31 0.04
CA ALA A 11 -31.75 -1.64 0.29
C ALA A 11 -32.81 -2.71 0.63
N GLN A 12 -34.05 -2.32 0.96
CA GLN A 12 -35.16 -3.30 1.10
C GLN A 12 -35.65 -3.83 -0.26
N LYS A 13 -35.41 -3.09 -1.34
CA LYS A 13 -35.95 -3.41 -2.67
C LYS A 13 -35.17 -4.51 -3.38
N TYR A 14 -33.91 -4.72 -3.01
CA TYR A 14 -33.05 -5.77 -3.53
C TYR A 14 -32.22 -6.35 -2.38
N LYS A 15 -32.34 -7.66 -2.13
CA LYS A 15 -31.39 -8.37 -1.27
C LYS A 15 -29.98 -8.10 -1.81
N PRO A 16 -28.92 -7.93 -1.00
CA PRO A 16 -27.57 -7.85 -1.52
C PRO A 16 -27.28 -9.12 -2.34
N ILE A 17 -27.13 -9.02 -3.66
CA ILE A 17 -27.12 -10.20 -4.58
C ILE A 17 -25.72 -10.56 -5.08
N GLN A 18 -24.65 -9.90 -4.64
CA GLN A 18 -23.36 -10.12 -5.28
C GLN A 18 -22.33 -10.76 -4.35
N SER A 19 -21.87 -11.93 -4.78
CA SER A 19 -20.57 -12.51 -4.45
C SER A 19 -20.00 -13.01 -5.79
N ALA A 20 -19.02 -12.30 -6.36
CA ALA A 20 -18.40 -12.65 -7.64
C ALA A 20 -17.16 -13.55 -7.47
N VAL A 21 -16.82 -13.90 -6.22
CA VAL A 21 -15.60 -14.64 -5.89
C VAL A 21 -16.00 -16.08 -5.52
N PRO A 22 -15.39 -17.10 -6.13
CA PRO A 22 -15.63 -18.49 -5.73
C PRO A 22 -15.36 -18.68 -4.23
N GLY A 23 -16.33 -19.25 -3.51
CA GLY A 23 -16.22 -19.51 -2.07
C GLY A 23 -16.79 -18.43 -1.14
N THR A 24 -17.46 -17.39 -1.65
CA THR A 24 -18.14 -16.39 -0.80
C THR A 24 -19.65 -16.61 -0.66
N THR A 25 -20.21 -16.04 0.41
CA THR A 25 -21.63 -16.15 0.80
C THR A 25 -22.54 -15.49 -0.24
N LEU A 26 -23.53 -16.24 -0.76
CA LEU A 26 -24.47 -15.76 -1.80
C LEU A 26 -25.76 -15.15 -1.23
N GLY A 27 -26.10 -15.45 0.02
CA GLY A 27 -27.27 -14.91 0.71
C GLY A 27 -27.05 -14.89 2.22
N PRO A 28 -27.84 -14.11 2.98
CA PRO A 28 -27.63 -14.00 4.42
C PRO A 28 -27.70 -15.36 5.13
N ILE A 29 -26.69 -15.68 5.93
CA ILE A 29 -26.63 -16.90 6.76
C ILE A 29 -26.83 -16.50 8.21
N GLN A 30 -27.84 -17.05 8.86
CA GLN A 30 -28.08 -16.85 10.28
C GLN A 30 -27.25 -17.84 11.11
N ILE A 31 -26.56 -17.35 12.13
CA ILE A 31 -25.73 -18.12 13.06
C ILE A 31 -26.22 -17.86 14.48
N ASP A 32 -26.58 -18.92 15.20
CA ASP A 32 -26.98 -18.84 16.61
C ASP A 32 -25.71 -18.85 17.50
N ALA A 33 -25.07 -17.68 17.60
CA ALA A 33 -23.76 -17.52 18.24
C ALA A 33 -23.84 -17.17 19.75
N PHE A 34 -25.02 -16.87 20.28
CA PHE A 34 -25.17 -16.29 21.61
C PHE A 34 -26.17 -17.06 22.47
N LEU A 35 -25.75 -17.45 23.69
CA LEU A 35 -26.60 -18.14 24.67
C LEU A 35 -27.87 -17.37 25.06
N GLY A 36 -27.85 -16.04 24.95
CA GLY A 36 -28.99 -15.16 25.24
C GLY A 36 -30.03 -15.04 24.12
N GLY A 37 -29.97 -15.88 23.06
CA GLY A 37 -30.95 -15.90 21.97
C GLY A 37 -30.72 -14.83 20.88
N GLY A 38 -29.63 -14.05 20.96
CA GLY A 38 -29.18 -13.18 19.88
C GLY A 38 -28.68 -13.98 18.68
N LYS A 39 -28.75 -13.38 17.48
CA LYS A 39 -28.35 -14.01 16.21
C LYS A 39 -27.30 -13.17 15.50
N LEU A 40 -26.28 -13.82 14.95
CA LEU A 40 -25.30 -13.21 14.05
C LEU A 40 -25.72 -13.50 12.61
N TYR A 41 -25.64 -12.52 11.71
CA TYR A 41 -25.94 -12.70 10.30
C TYR A 41 -24.68 -12.47 9.48
N ASP A 42 -24.21 -13.51 8.81
CA ASP A 42 -23.23 -13.38 7.73
C ASP A 42 -23.97 -12.92 6.46
N THR A 43 -23.41 -11.95 5.74
CA THR A 43 -24.07 -11.31 4.61
C THR A 43 -23.20 -11.43 3.35
N PRO A 44 -23.79 -11.37 2.15
CA PRO A 44 -23.01 -11.42 0.92
C PRO A 44 -21.93 -10.34 0.87
N GLY A 45 -20.72 -10.76 0.53
CA GLY A 45 -19.54 -9.88 0.51
C GLY A 45 -19.59 -8.90 -0.66
N VAL A 46 -19.46 -7.60 -0.37
CA VAL A 46 -19.43 -6.57 -1.41
C VAL A 46 -18.09 -6.60 -2.15
N HIS A 47 -18.15 -6.75 -3.48
CA HIS A 47 -16.98 -6.65 -4.32
C HIS A 47 -16.56 -5.18 -4.51
N LEU A 48 -15.32 -4.86 -4.17
CA LEU A 48 -14.77 -3.51 -4.24
C LEU A 48 -13.81 -3.40 -5.41
N HIS A 49 -14.29 -2.80 -6.50
CA HIS A 49 -13.58 -2.67 -7.78
C HIS A 49 -12.26 -1.89 -7.68
N HIS A 50 -12.13 -1.02 -6.67
CA HIS A 50 -10.95 -0.19 -6.49
C HIS A 50 -9.76 -0.91 -5.82
N ARG A 51 -9.90 -2.20 -5.51
CA ARG A 51 -8.84 -3.01 -4.92
C ARG A 51 -7.99 -3.67 -6.00
N GLN A 52 -6.69 -3.80 -5.77
CA GLN A 52 -5.76 -4.52 -6.64
C GLN A 52 -6.22 -5.95 -6.94
N ALA A 53 -6.76 -6.64 -5.92
CA ALA A 53 -7.30 -7.99 -6.07
C ALA A 53 -8.56 -8.08 -6.97
N ALA A 54 -9.21 -6.96 -7.29
CA ALA A 54 -10.36 -6.93 -8.20
C ALA A 54 -9.95 -6.86 -9.68
N VAL A 55 -8.70 -6.45 -9.97
CA VAL A 55 -8.20 -6.30 -11.35
C VAL A 55 -7.27 -7.42 -11.77
N VAL A 56 -6.61 -8.08 -10.83
CA VAL A 56 -5.64 -9.15 -11.11
C VAL A 56 -6.37 -10.46 -11.44
N HIS A 57 -5.81 -11.23 -12.38
CA HIS A 57 -6.33 -12.56 -12.74
C HIS A 57 -6.41 -13.48 -11.51
N SER A 58 -7.41 -14.36 -11.50
CA SER A 58 -7.74 -15.20 -10.34
C SER A 58 -6.58 -16.10 -9.87
N GLU A 59 -5.77 -16.55 -10.83
CA GLU A 59 -4.60 -17.40 -10.67
C GLU A 59 -3.45 -16.70 -9.95
N ASP A 60 -3.40 -15.37 -10.03
CA ASP A 60 -2.38 -14.54 -9.40
C ASP A 60 -2.84 -13.98 -8.03
N LEU A 61 -4.12 -14.12 -7.66
CA LEU A 61 -4.62 -13.71 -6.34
C LEU A 61 -3.87 -14.35 -5.16
N PRO A 62 -3.45 -15.63 -5.21
CA PRO A 62 -2.64 -16.21 -4.14
C PRO A 62 -1.28 -15.55 -3.94
N ILE A 63 -0.73 -14.87 -4.95
CA ILE A 63 0.51 -14.09 -4.84
C ILE A 63 0.28 -12.83 -3.99
N LEU A 64 -0.92 -12.23 -4.10
CA LEU A 64 -1.30 -11.03 -3.36
C LEU A 64 -1.70 -11.32 -1.91
N ALA A 65 -2.14 -12.54 -1.61
CA ALA A 65 -2.55 -12.91 -0.26
C ALA A 65 -1.34 -13.03 0.68
N PRO A 66 -1.25 -12.20 1.75
CA PRO A 66 -0.19 -12.33 2.74
C PRO A 66 -0.30 -13.67 3.49
N GLN A 67 0.74 -14.50 3.41
CA GLN A 67 0.80 -15.80 4.11
C GLN A 67 1.48 -15.70 5.49
N SER A 68 2.03 -14.54 5.81
CA SER A 68 2.74 -14.27 7.06
C SER A 68 2.66 -12.78 7.38
N ARG A 69 3.06 -12.39 8.59
CA ARG A 69 3.24 -10.98 8.96
C ARG A 69 4.05 -10.25 7.88
N LEU A 70 3.54 -9.10 7.43
CA LEU A 70 4.21 -8.24 6.47
C LEU A 70 5.56 -7.77 7.04
N ARG A 71 6.59 -7.81 6.20
CA ARG A 71 7.92 -7.25 6.51
C ARG A 71 8.23 -6.22 5.45
N GLY A 72 8.66 -5.03 5.88
CA GLY A 72 9.07 -3.96 4.97
C GLY A 72 10.27 -4.40 4.13
N GLN A 73 10.20 -4.15 2.82
CA GLN A 73 11.31 -4.30 1.89
C GLN A 73 11.78 -2.91 1.48
N SER A 74 12.89 -2.46 2.07
CA SER A 74 13.43 -1.11 1.85
C SER A 74 14.28 -1.04 0.58
N PHE A 75 14.10 0.03 -0.20
CA PHE A 75 14.80 0.30 -1.44
C PHE A 75 15.26 1.77 -1.49
N PRO A 76 16.53 2.07 -1.82
CA PRO A 76 17.56 1.13 -2.23
C PRO A 76 18.04 0.26 -1.05
N VAL A 77 18.32 -1.01 -1.31
CA VAL A 77 18.84 -1.92 -0.28
C VAL A 77 20.21 -1.44 0.15
N SER A 78 20.44 -1.28 1.46
CA SER A 78 21.78 -0.99 1.97
C SER A 78 22.70 -2.16 1.63
N SER A 79 23.54 -1.99 0.62
CA SER A 79 24.39 -3.05 0.10
C SER A 79 25.72 -3.04 0.85
N LYS A 80 25.95 -4.04 1.70
CA LYS A 80 27.32 -4.49 1.99
C LYS A 80 27.96 -5.23 0.81
N ASN A 81 27.15 -5.66 -0.18
CA ASN A 81 27.58 -6.47 -1.33
C ASN A 81 27.04 -5.92 -2.67
N GLY A 82 27.74 -4.94 -3.24
CA GLY A 82 27.86 -4.78 -4.70
C GLY A 82 26.72 -4.15 -5.51
N MET A 83 25.48 -4.04 -5.01
CA MET A 83 24.40 -3.35 -5.75
C MET A 83 24.48 -1.81 -5.63
N ALA A 84 25.37 -1.30 -4.77
CA ALA A 84 25.64 0.12 -4.58
C ALA A 84 26.25 0.83 -5.81
N GLY A 85 26.61 0.09 -6.86
CA GLY A 85 27.28 0.65 -8.04
C GLY A 85 26.37 1.36 -9.06
N LYS A 86 25.03 1.35 -8.89
CA LYS A 86 24.08 1.95 -9.85
C LYS A 86 23.42 3.26 -9.41
N PHE A 87 23.50 3.59 -8.12
CA PHE A 87 22.91 4.84 -7.59
C PHE A 87 24.01 5.86 -7.39
N ASN A 88 24.03 6.87 -8.24
CA ASN A 88 24.96 7.99 -8.22
C ASN A 88 24.76 8.83 -6.94
N SER A 89 25.48 9.95 -6.82
CA SER A 89 25.26 10.98 -5.79
C SER A 89 23.81 11.51 -5.69
N ASN A 90 22.98 11.25 -6.71
CA ASN A 90 21.61 11.76 -6.81
C ASN A 90 20.55 10.82 -6.20
N GLY A 91 20.94 9.73 -5.53
CA GLY A 91 19.99 8.81 -4.88
C GLY A 91 19.03 8.15 -5.87
N LEU A 92 17.74 8.15 -5.56
CA LEU A 92 16.68 7.52 -6.38
C LEU A 92 16.18 8.41 -7.54
N ASN A 93 16.64 9.66 -7.66
CA ASN A 93 16.16 10.57 -8.70
C ASN A 93 16.38 10.01 -10.12
N GLY A 94 15.35 10.06 -10.96
CA GLY A 94 15.40 9.58 -12.34
C GLY A 94 15.31 8.05 -12.48
N PHE A 95 14.91 7.34 -11.42
CA PHE A 95 14.58 5.92 -11.47
C PHE A 95 13.09 5.67 -11.37
N SER A 96 12.64 4.65 -12.07
CA SER A 96 11.30 4.06 -11.96
C SER A 96 11.39 2.72 -11.25
N ILE A 97 10.58 2.57 -10.20
CA ILE A 97 10.55 1.38 -9.36
C ILE A 97 9.23 0.64 -9.59
N PHE A 98 9.32 -0.60 -10.02
CA PHE A 98 8.22 -1.51 -10.23
C PHE A 98 8.02 -2.42 -9.03
N TRP A 99 6.77 -2.59 -8.61
CA TRP A 99 6.35 -3.59 -7.63
C TRP A 99 5.47 -4.63 -8.31
N GLY A 100 6.11 -5.71 -8.77
CA GLY A 100 5.57 -6.61 -9.78
C GLY A 100 5.21 -5.87 -11.07
N GLY A 101 4.22 -6.38 -11.80
CA GLY A 101 3.61 -5.67 -12.94
C GLY A 101 2.47 -4.74 -12.54
N LEU A 102 2.27 -4.50 -11.22
CA LEU A 102 1.04 -3.91 -10.67
C LEU A 102 1.16 -2.44 -10.28
N VAL A 103 2.36 -1.99 -9.93
CA VAL A 103 2.61 -0.61 -9.51
C VAL A 103 3.94 -0.18 -10.10
N ARG A 104 4.00 1.05 -10.60
CA ARG A 104 5.24 1.73 -10.99
C ARG A 104 5.31 3.07 -10.27
N ILE A 105 6.48 3.40 -9.75
CA ILE A 105 6.74 4.66 -9.06
C ILE A 105 7.88 5.36 -9.79
N ASP A 106 7.59 6.49 -10.42
CA ASP A 106 8.60 7.34 -11.03
C ASP A 106 9.09 8.35 -9.99
N VAL A 107 10.37 8.27 -9.66
CA VAL A 107 10.98 9.15 -8.66
C VAL A 107 11.52 10.40 -9.36
N LEU A 108 10.73 11.46 -9.32
CA LEU A 108 11.00 12.69 -10.06
C LEU A 108 11.98 13.59 -9.31
N LYS A 109 11.70 13.83 -8.03
CA LYS A 109 12.49 14.70 -7.16
C LYS A 109 12.45 14.21 -5.73
N VAL A 110 13.56 13.72 -5.22
CA VAL A 110 13.70 13.31 -3.82
C VAL A 110 15.07 13.71 -3.25
N LEU A 111 15.19 13.67 -1.93
CA LEU A 111 16.50 13.82 -1.28
C LEU A 111 17.38 12.60 -1.62
N PRO A 112 18.71 12.76 -1.75
CA PRO A 112 19.62 11.64 -2.01
C PRO A 112 19.52 10.50 -0.98
N GLU A 113 19.14 10.86 0.25
CA GLU A 113 18.97 9.94 1.36
C GLU A 113 17.58 9.27 1.40
N THR A 114 16.66 9.58 0.48
CA THR A 114 15.31 8.99 0.47
C THR A 114 15.35 7.48 0.18
N CYS A 115 14.57 6.74 0.95
CA CYS A 115 14.31 5.32 0.83
C CYS A 115 12.79 5.08 0.73
N LEU A 116 12.40 4.09 -0.07
CA LEU A 116 11.04 3.59 -0.19
C LEU A 116 10.96 2.21 0.46
N THR A 117 10.12 2.07 1.48
CA THR A 117 9.91 0.78 2.16
C THR A 117 8.55 0.21 1.78
N PHE A 118 8.57 -0.93 1.08
CA PHE A 118 7.39 -1.60 0.54
C PHE A 118 6.83 -2.57 1.57
N TYR A 119 5.58 -2.36 1.98
CA TYR A 119 4.84 -3.23 2.89
C TYR A 119 3.69 -3.91 2.14
N GLY A 120 3.93 -5.15 1.74
CA GLY A 120 2.95 -5.98 1.05
C GLY A 120 3.46 -7.40 0.82
N PRO A 121 2.87 -8.14 -0.14
CA PRO A 121 3.15 -9.56 -0.32
C PRO A 121 4.63 -9.80 -0.64
N LYS A 122 5.31 -10.63 0.17
CA LYS A 122 6.75 -10.90 0.02
C LYS A 122 7.13 -11.48 -1.34
N LYS A 123 6.20 -12.18 -2.00
CA LYS A 123 6.40 -12.80 -3.31
C LYS A 123 6.39 -11.77 -4.45
N LEU A 124 5.95 -10.55 -4.21
CA LEU A 124 5.88 -9.51 -5.23
C LEU A 124 7.28 -8.89 -5.43
N PRO A 125 7.91 -9.04 -6.60
CA PRO A 125 9.28 -8.59 -6.82
C PRO A 125 9.35 -7.07 -6.92
N ILE A 126 10.50 -6.50 -6.55
CA ILE A 126 10.78 -5.07 -6.70
C ILE A 126 11.92 -4.91 -7.69
N HIS A 127 11.70 -4.13 -8.74
CA HIS A 127 12.69 -3.87 -9.80
C HIS A 127 12.84 -2.38 -10.01
N ALA A 128 14.05 -1.90 -10.26
CA ALA A 128 14.31 -0.50 -10.57
C ALA A 128 15.08 -0.36 -11.87
N VAL A 129 14.68 0.60 -12.69
CA VAL A 129 15.31 0.94 -13.97
C VAL A 129 15.37 2.46 -14.11
N PRO A 130 16.29 3.01 -14.92
CA PRO A 130 16.24 4.43 -15.28
C PRO A 130 14.87 4.78 -15.88
N THR A 131 14.29 5.93 -15.50
CA THR A 131 12.92 6.29 -15.90
C THR A 131 12.74 6.37 -17.41
N HIS A 132 13.78 6.76 -18.16
CA HIS A 132 13.73 6.81 -19.62
C HIS A 132 13.65 5.42 -20.28
N GLU A 133 14.04 4.35 -19.58
CA GLU A 133 13.92 2.95 -20.06
C GLU A 133 12.64 2.28 -19.54
N ALA A 134 11.91 2.91 -18.63
CA ALA A 134 10.85 2.26 -17.85
C ALA A 134 9.67 1.77 -18.71
N ASP A 135 9.29 2.52 -19.74
CA ASP A 135 8.21 2.12 -20.65
C ASP A 135 8.58 0.89 -21.49
N GLU A 136 9.81 0.86 -22.01
CA GLU A 136 10.32 -0.27 -22.80
C GLU A 136 10.52 -1.50 -21.91
N PHE A 137 11.09 -1.31 -20.73
CA PHE A 137 11.25 -2.35 -19.72
C PHE A 137 9.90 -2.96 -19.32
N TYR A 138 8.89 -2.13 -19.03
CA TYR A 138 7.56 -2.63 -18.68
C TYR A 138 6.96 -3.47 -19.81
N LYS A 139 6.99 -2.98 -21.06
CA LYS A 139 6.47 -3.70 -22.22
C LYS A 139 7.15 -5.05 -22.43
N LYS A 140 8.46 -5.12 -22.23
CA LYS A 140 9.27 -6.33 -22.47
C LYS A 140 9.14 -7.36 -21.35
N GLU A 141 9.14 -6.90 -20.10
CA GLU A 141 9.30 -7.76 -18.93
C GLU A 141 7.99 -8.06 -18.18
N LEU A 142 6.88 -7.45 -18.56
CA LEU A 142 5.53 -7.80 -18.08
C LEU A 142 5.21 -9.27 -18.38
N GLY A 143 4.77 -10.00 -17.34
CA GLY A 143 4.54 -11.44 -17.47
C GLY A 143 5.78 -12.32 -17.34
N VAL A 144 6.98 -11.73 -17.25
CA VAL A 144 8.26 -12.45 -17.14
C VAL A 144 8.94 -12.13 -15.81
N LEU A 145 9.55 -10.94 -15.69
CA LEU A 145 10.13 -10.45 -14.42
C LEU A 145 9.10 -9.65 -13.62
N LEU A 146 8.26 -8.89 -14.32
CA LEU A 146 7.21 -8.08 -13.72
C LEU A 146 5.93 -8.91 -13.61
N THR A 147 5.90 -9.73 -12.56
CA THR A 147 4.75 -10.57 -12.22
C THR A 147 4.17 -10.19 -10.86
N PRO A 148 2.84 -10.24 -10.67
CA PRO A 148 1.82 -10.54 -11.67
C PRO A 148 1.50 -9.31 -12.57
N PRO A 149 0.81 -9.48 -13.71
CA PRO A 149 0.26 -10.74 -14.27
C PRO A 149 1.35 -11.78 -14.55
N THR A 150 1.08 -13.06 -14.31
CA THR A 150 2.09 -14.12 -14.53
C THR A 150 1.94 -14.75 -15.91
N GLY A 151 3.02 -14.81 -16.68
CA GLY A 151 3.02 -15.39 -18.03
C GLY A 151 2.54 -14.41 -19.12
N LYS A 152 3.02 -14.64 -20.34
CA LYS A 152 2.83 -13.72 -21.47
C LYS A 152 1.38 -13.63 -21.96
N ASP A 153 0.64 -14.74 -21.91
CA ASP A 153 -0.75 -14.76 -22.40
C ASP A 153 -1.63 -13.81 -21.55
N ARG A 154 -1.55 -13.94 -20.23
CA ARG A 154 -2.23 -13.05 -19.27
C ARG A 154 -1.72 -11.62 -19.33
N ALA A 155 -0.43 -11.42 -19.56
CA ALA A 155 0.13 -10.09 -19.79
C ALA A 155 -0.46 -9.41 -21.04
N GLY A 156 -0.87 -10.17 -22.06
CA GLY A 156 -1.54 -9.63 -23.24
C GLY A 156 -2.96 -9.13 -22.98
N GLU A 157 -3.65 -9.67 -21.97
CA GLU A 157 -4.99 -9.25 -21.55
C GLU A 157 -4.95 -8.13 -20.49
N TRP A 158 -3.77 -7.88 -19.92
CA TRP A 158 -3.56 -6.87 -18.90
C TRP A 158 -3.68 -5.45 -19.46
N ARG A 159 -4.56 -4.64 -18.87
CA ARG A 159 -4.78 -3.25 -19.29
C ARG A 159 -3.61 -2.31 -18.96
N GLY A 160 -2.66 -2.76 -18.13
CA GLY A 160 -1.51 -1.95 -17.75
C GLY A 160 -1.80 -0.96 -16.63
N LEU A 161 -0.88 0.00 -16.47
CA LEU A 161 -0.89 1.02 -15.42
C LEU A 161 -1.39 2.36 -15.99
N GLU A 162 -2.69 2.43 -16.27
CA GLU A 162 -3.31 3.54 -16.98
C GLU A 162 -3.52 4.80 -16.11
N THR A 163 -3.66 4.63 -14.80
CA THR A 163 -3.83 5.76 -13.87
C THR A 163 -2.47 6.22 -13.39
N VAL A 164 -2.23 7.52 -13.48
CA VAL A 164 -1.03 8.17 -12.93
C VAL A 164 -1.45 9.24 -11.93
N GLN A 165 -0.95 9.13 -10.71
CA GLN A 165 -1.15 10.15 -9.68
C GLN A 165 0.19 10.79 -9.31
N GLN A 166 0.30 12.09 -9.59
CA GLN A 166 1.43 12.90 -9.17
C GLN A 166 1.25 13.26 -7.69
N LEU A 167 2.25 12.95 -6.88
CA LEU A 167 2.22 13.19 -5.43
C LEU A 167 3.32 14.16 -5.05
N GLN A 168 2.93 15.21 -4.34
CA GLN A 168 3.83 16.16 -3.68
C GLN A 168 3.76 15.88 -2.18
N ILE A 169 4.87 15.44 -1.61
CA ILE A 169 4.93 14.99 -0.22
C ILE A 169 5.94 15.86 0.50
N ASN A 170 5.46 16.52 1.55
CA ASN A 170 6.29 17.35 2.40
C ASN A 170 6.99 16.49 3.45
N PHE A 171 8.26 16.79 3.63
CA PHE A 171 9.17 16.12 4.53
C PHE A 171 9.46 17.07 5.69
N GLU A 172 8.74 16.89 6.80
CA GLU A 172 8.77 17.83 7.92
C GLU A 172 9.90 17.54 8.92
N ASP A 173 10.16 16.25 9.17
CA ASP A 173 11.01 15.75 10.27
C ASP A 173 11.90 14.58 9.79
N ALA A 174 13.23 14.72 9.94
CA ALA A 174 14.23 13.72 9.53
C ALA A 174 14.17 12.42 10.36
N GLU A 175 13.61 12.47 11.55
CA GLU A 175 13.48 11.31 12.43
C GLU A 175 12.21 10.50 12.13
N ARG A 176 11.34 11.01 11.25
CA ARG A 176 10.05 10.41 10.90
C ARG A 176 9.95 10.07 9.42
N PRO A 177 9.24 8.98 9.08
CA PRO A 177 8.81 8.77 7.71
C PRO A 177 7.89 9.91 7.25
N ALA A 178 8.08 10.37 6.02
CA ALA A 178 7.34 11.48 5.43
C ALA A 178 5.84 11.16 5.32
N SER A 179 5.53 10.01 4.73
CA SER A 179 4.16 9.56 4.48
C SER A 179 4.13 8.11 4.01
N ASP A 180 2.98 7.47 4.16
CA ASP A 180 2.63 6.23 3.47
C ASP A 180 1.79 6.53 2.22
N VAL A 181 2.20 5.94 1.09
CA VAL A 181 1.39 5.81 -0.12
C VAL A 181 0.73 4.44 -0.12
N ALA A 182 -0.54 4.37 0.26
CA ALA A 182 -1.32 3.15 0.31
C ALA A 182 -1.95 2.83 -1.06
N ILE A 183 -1.76 1.59 -1.51
CA ILE A 183 -2.33 1.05 -2.75
C ILE A 183 -3.44 0.07 -2.37
N SER A 184 -4.68 0.39 -2.72
CA SER A 184 -5.83 -0.36 -2.22
C SER A 184 -5.78 -1.83 -2.62
N GLY A 185 -5.95 -2.73 -1.66
CA GLY A 185 -5.94 -4.18 -1.88
C GLY A 185 -4.56 -4.79 -2.13
N LEU A 186 -3.46 -4.02 -2.01
CA LEU A 186 -2.10 -4.53 -2.15
C LEU A 186 -1.25 -4.32 -0.88
N GLY A 187 -1.19 -3.09 -0.38
CA GLY A 187 -0.24 -2.72 0.67
C GLY A 187 0.05 -1.22 0.67
N TRP A 188 1.21 -0.82 1.15
CA TRP A 188 1.65 0.58 1.09
C TRP A 188 3.16 0.70 0.91
N ILE A 189 3.58 1.88 0.46
CA ILE A 189 4.98 2.28 0.35
C ILE A 189 5.21 3.42 1.34
N THR A 190 6.10 3.22 2.31
CA THR A 190 6.54 4.27 3.23
C THR A 190 7.70 5.02 2.59
N ILE A 191 7.64 6.35 2.58
CA ILE A 191 8.73 7.23 2.13
C ILE A 191 9.46 7.73 3.37
N GLU A 192 10.72 7.37 3.53
CA GLU A 192 11.50 7.70 4.73
C GLU A 192 12.96 8.02 4.38
N PRO A 193 13.69 8.77 5.21
CA PRO A 193 15.12 8.97 5.01
C PRO A 193 15.90 7.71 5.43
N ARG A 194 17.06 7.51 4.80
CA ARG A 194 17.97 6.39 5.11
C ARG A 194 18.69 6.68 6.43
N ARG A 195 18.43 5.85 7.45
CA ARG A 195 18.96 6.03 8.82
C ARG A 195 20.48 5.84 8.97
N GLU A 196 21.14 5.15 8.04
CA GLU A 196 22.57 4.78 8.19
C GLU A 196 23.57 5.95 8.11
N SER A 197 23.12 7.18 7.86
CA SER A 197 24.00 8.36 7.78
C SER A 197 23.56 9.52 8.67
N LEU A 198 22.83 9.29 9.76
CA LEU A 198 22.53 10.36 10.74
C LEU A 198 23.72 10.59 11.69
N GLY A 199 24.83 11.04 11.11
CA GLY A 199 25.77 11.98 11.73
C GLY A 199 25.54 13.40 11.20
N ILE A 200 24.34 13.66 10.67
CA ILE A 200 23.95 14.94 10.09
C ILE A 200 23.49 15.83 11.26
N SER A 201 24.23 16.89 11.54
CA SER A 201 23.76 17.97 12.40
C SER A 201 22.47 18.56 11.81
N GLU A 202 21.47 18.80 12.66
CA GLU A 202 20.16 19.37 12.30
C GLU A 202 20.26 20.62 11.40
N SER A 203 21.38 21.35 11.49
CA SER A 203 21.67 22.55 10.71
C SER A 203 21.66 22.37 9.19
N ASN A 204 22.04 21.21 8.64
CA ASN A 204 22.09 20.99 7.18
C ASN A 204 20.76 20.50 6.60
N PHE A 205 19.82 20.08 7.44
CA PHE A 205 18.52 19.56 7.01
C PHE A 205 17.49 20.67 6.73
N ALA A 206 17.63 21.81 7.42
CA ALA A 206 16.74 22.96 7.28
C ALA A 206 16.82 23.66 5.91
N GLU A 207 17.95 23.56 5.19
CA GLU A 207 18.18 24.25 3.92
C GLU A 207 17.80 23.43 2.67
N ARG A 208 17.62 22.11 2.80
CA ARG A 208 17.27 21.26 1.64
C ARG A 208 15.78 21.32 1.35
N THR A 209 15.42 21.25 0.07
CA THR A 209 14.01 21.20 -0.34
C THR A 209 13.30 20.04 0.35
N LYS A 210 12.35 20.37 1.22
CA LYS A 210 11.50 19.44 1.98
C LYS A 210 10.40 18.81 1.14
N GLU A 211 10.38 19.03 -0.16
CA GLU A 211 9.30 18.60 -1.02
C GLU A 211 9.77 17.46 -1.93
N LEU A 212 9.12 16.31 -1.81
CA LEU A 212 9.38 15.10 -2.57
C LEU A 212 8.30 14.95 -3.64
N HIS A 213 8.70 14.74 -4.89
CA HIS A 213 7.81 14.54 -6.03
C HIS A 213 7.98 13.13 -6.58
N ILE A 214 6.88 12.39 -6.63
CA ILE A 214 6.81 11.06 -7.23
C ILE A 214 5.55 10.94 -8.08
N ALA A 215 5.60 10.12 -9.13
CA ALA A 215 4.41 9.73 -9.88
C ALA A 215 4.13 8.25 -9.64
N VAL A 216 2.90 7.92 -9.23
CA VAL A 216 2.51 6.53 -8.95
C VAL A 216 1.53 6.08 -10.01
N HIS A 217 1.90 5.00 -10.70
CA HIS A 217 1.14 4.40 -11.77
C HIS A 217 0.50 3.09 -11.28
N VAL A 218 -0.80 2.97 -11.45
CA VAL A 218 -1.61 1.81 -11.05
C VAL A 218 -2.67 1.49 -12.12
N PRO A 219 -3.29 0.30 -12.10
CA PRO A 219 -4.40 0.01 -12.98
C PRO A 219 -5.56 0.97 -12.74
N LYS A 220 -6.33 1.26 -13.81
CA LYS A 220 -7.32 2.33 -13.81
C LYS A 220 -8.24 2.42 -12.59
N PRO A 221 -8.89 1.33 -12.12
CA PRO A 221 -9.83 1.43 -11.02
C PRO A 221 -9.14 1.46 -9.65
N VAL A 222 -7.86 1.10 -9.55
CA VAL A 222 -7.16 0.97 -8.27
C VAL A 222 -6.92 2.33 -7.65
N GLU A 223 -7.37 2.50 -6.41
CA GLU A 223 -7.22 3.75 -5.66
C GLU A 223 -5.88 3.81 -4.90
N ILE A 224 -5.32 5.02 -4.87
CA ILE A 224 -4.11 5.39 -4.13
C ILE A 224 -4.50 6.40 -3.05
N PHE A 225 -3.99 6.21 -1.84
CA PHE A 225 -4.21 7.12 -0.72
C PHE A 225 -2.88 7.53 -0.10
N VAL A 226 -2.74 8.81 0.20
CA VAL A 226 -1.62 9.34 0.97
C VAL A 226 -2.09 9.53 2.41
N ARG A 227 -1.33 9.03 3.38
CA ARG A 227 -1.67 9.12 4.81
C ARG A 227 -0.42 9.32 5.67
N PRO A 228 -0.59 9.78 6.93
CA PRO A 228 0.48 9.69 7.92
C PRO A 228 0.98 8.25 8.05
N SER A 229 2.29 8.10 8.19
CA SER A 229 2.93 6.80 8.22
C SER A 229 2.48 5.97 9.43
N ILE A 230 2.23 4.68 9.24
CA ILE A 230 1.92 3.79 10.36
C ILE A 230 3.22 3.48 11.13
N PRO A 231 3.22 3.55 12.48
CA PRO A 231 4.39 3.18 13.28
C PRO A 231 4.60 1.66 13.26
N VAL A 232 5.46 1.19 12.35
CA VAL A 232 5.75 -0.25 12.20
C VAL A 232 7.13 -0.59 12.76
N GLY A 233 7.19 -1.65 13.58
CA GLY A 233 8.44 -2.17 14.12
C GLY A 233 9.08 -1.28 15.18
N LYS A 234 10.37 -1.51 15.45
CA LYS A 234 11.12 -0.77 16.49
C LYS A 234 11.29 0.70 16.15
N ALA A 235 11.62 1.01 14.90
CA ALA A 235 11.73 2.39 14.44
C ALA A 235 10.42 3.16 14.60
N GLY A 236 9.28 2.53 14.32
CA GLY A 236 7.96 3.11 14.60
C GLY A 236 7.78 3.55 16.05
N ALA A 237 8.28 2.76 17.00
CA ALA A 237 8.16 3.06 18.42
C ALA A 237 9.04 4.23 18.89
N GLU A 238 10.12 4.55 18.16
CA GLU A 238 11.04 5.64 18.52
C GLU A 238 10.44 7.02 18.22
N TRP A 239 9.70 7.14 17.12
CA TRP A 239 9.13 8.42 16.71
C TRP A 239 7.64 8.58 16.98
N TYR A 240 6.90 7.48 17.15
CA TYR A 240 5.48 7.56 17.44
C TYR A 240 5.25 8.09 18.85
N GLN A 241 4.70 9.28 18.93
CA GLN A 241 4.24 9.85 20.19
C GLN A 241 2.90 9.21 20.54
N TYR A 242 2.90 8.32 21.53
CA TYR A 242 1.66 7.85 22.13
C TYR A 242 0.94 9.06 22.73
N ARG A 243 -0.23 9.37 22.20
CA ARG A 243 -1.14 10.26 22.91
C ARG A 243 -1.67 9.47 24.10
N GLU A 244 -1.21 9.81 25.30
CA GLU A 244 -1.84 9.34 26.52
C GLU A 244 -3.30 9.80 26.53
N LEU A 245 -4.19 8.90 26.94
CA LEU A 245 -5.59 9.26 27.13
C LEU A 245 -5.66 10.23 28.31
N THR A 246 -6.52 11.23 28.18
CA THR A 246 -6.87 12.04 29.35
C THR A 246 -7.63 11.18 30.37
N GLU A 247 -7.59 11.53 31.65
CA GLU A 247 -8.33 10.82 32.71
C GLU A 247 -9.82 10.63 32.34
N LYS A 248 -10.43 11.65 31.72
CA LYS A 248 -11.81 11.60 31.22
C LYS A 248 -12.02 10.56 30.11
N GLU A 249 -11.06 10.43 29.19
CA GLU A 249 -11.14 9.45 28.11
C GLU A 249 -10.90 8.02 28.63
N GLU A 250 -10.08 7.85 29.67
CA GLU A 250 -9.92 6.57 30.35
C GLU A 250 -11.19 6.13 31.09
N GLU A 251 -11.87 7.04 31.78
CA GLU A 251 -13.11 6.75 32.49
C GLU A 251 -14.24 6.28 31.57
N ILE A 252 -14.33 6.84 30.36
CA ILE A 252 -15.37 6.52 29.36
C ILE A 252 -15.03 5.21 28.61
N ARG A 253 -13.79 4.73 28.71
CA ARG A 253 -13.36 3.51 28.01
C ARG A 253 -14.20 2.31 28.48
N PRO A 254 -14.74 1.49 27.55
CA PRO A 254 -15.46 0.28 27.91
C PRO A 254 -14.60 -0.60 28.82
N LYS A 255 -15.07 -0.83 30.05
CA LYS A 255 -14.40 -1.70 31.01
C LYS A 255 -14.63 -3.15 30.57
N TRP A 256 -13.53 -3.86 30.34
CA TRP A 256 -13.57 -5.29 30.05
C TRP A 256 -13.71 -6.01 31.39
N TYR A 257 -14.86 -6.66 31.60
CA TYR A 257 -15.05 -7.59 32.70
C TYR A 257 -14.68 -8.98 32.17
N PHE A 258 -13.58 -9.54 32.66
CA PHE A 258 -13.17 -10.92 32.36
C PHE A 258 -13.97 -11.91 33.21
#